data_AF-A0A359E8U3-F1
#
_entry.id   AF-A0A359E8U3-F1
#
_cell.length_a   1.000
_cell.length_b   1.000
_cell.length_c   1.000
_cell.angle_alpha   90.00
_cell.angle_beta   90.00
_cell.angle_gamma   90.00
#
_symmetry.space_group_name_H-M   'P 1'
#
loop_
_entity.id
_entity.type
_entity.pdbx_description
1 polymer ?
#
loop_
_entity_poly.entity_id
_entity_poly.type
_entity_poly.pdbx_seq_one_letter_code
_entity_poly.pdbx_strand_id
1 'polypeptide(L)'
;QFSNDDRELEDVGFDGVPSNNGFDEQKVETALFSTFLDSMRQSYGEESDEFQSILADPSNDDYVYYRENSVQDLPIQERFYRVMGYHEGNTPTAGGDESVRAITTRPDTEGLISRANIETNNNYYQYEINLNPADFNSLEIETNPDPDNRTYIVDKVPSDRQSNRWHLVRIPLNDFKRKVGDIDGFQNISHIRMWMSGYEKPFTMRFATFEFIGSQWRKVENIEENENFTGEFKVSTINIEENANREPV
;
A
#
# COMPACT_ATOMS: atom_id res chain seq x y z
N GLN A 1 -15.24 -19.10 8.87
CA GLN A 1 -16.31 -18.74 7.92
C GLN A 1 -17.36 -18.04 8.75
N PHE A 2 -18.01 -17.03 8.19
CA PHE A 2 -19.09 -16.35 8.90
C PHE A 2 -20.30 -17.25 9.11
N SER A 3 -21.01 -17.02 10.21
CA SER A 3 -22.39 -17.45 10.40
C SER A 3 -23.30 -16.68 9.41
N ASN A 4 -24.42 -17.28 9.01
CA ASN A 4 -25.41 -16.55 8.21
C ASN A 4 -26.31 -15.67 9.08
N ASP A 5 -26.47 -16.02 10.36
CA ASP A 5 -27.44 -15.38 11.26
C ASP A 5 -26.81 -14.20 12.03
N ASP A 6 -25.52 -14.30 12.35
CA ASP A 6 -24.81 -13.33 13.20
C ASP A 6 -23.75 -12.51 12.44
N ARG A 7 -23.80 -12.51 11.10
CA ARG A 7 -22.74 -11.93 10.27
C ARG A 7 -22.47 -10.46 10.58
N GLU A 8 -23.52 -9.69 10.82
CA GLU A 8 -23.42 -8.26 11.17
C GLU A 8 -22.67 -8.03 12.48
N LEU A 9 -22.61 -9.02 13.37
CA LEU A 9 -21.87 -8.97 14.63
C LEU A 9 -20.47 -9.61 14.54
N GLU A 10 -20.19 -10.33 13.46
CA GLU A 10 -18.91 -11.00 13.21
C GLU A 10 -18.01 -10.20 12.25
N ASP A 11 -18.60 -9.45 11.32
CA ASP A 11 -17.92 -8.67 10.28
C ASP A 11 -17.59 -7.25 10.76
N VAL A 12 -16.82 -7.19 11.85
CA VAL A 12 -16.56 -5.98 12.66
C VAL A 12 -15.07 -5.59 12.64
N GLY A 13 -14.40 -5.90 11.53
CA GLY A 13 -13.00 -5.54 11.38
C GLY A 13 -12.01 -6.16 12.38
N PHE A 14 -10.90 -5.46 12.60
CA PHE A 14 -9.79 -5.94 13.43
C PHE A 14 -9.83 -5.48 14.88
N ASP A 15 -10.68 -4.51 15.22
CA ASP A 15 -10.89 -4.10 16.61
C ASP A 15 -11.76 -5.11 17.38
N GLY A 16 -12.56 -5.91 16.67
CA GLY A 16 -13.40 -6.96 17.21
C GLY A 16 -14.71 -6.47 17.82
N VAL A 17 -15.13 -5.23 17.55
CA VAL A 17 -16.41 -4.67 18.01
C VAL A 17 -17.05 -3.84 16.90
N PRO A 18 -18.37 -3.92 16.68
CA PRO A 18 -18.98 -3.10 15.64
C PRO A 18 -18.98 -1.62 16.01
N SER A 19 -18.94 -0.76 15.01
CA SER A 19 -19.17 0.67 15.12
C SER A 19 -20.47 0.98 15.87
N ASN A 20 -21.54 0.24 15.56
CA ASN A 20 -22.86 0.38 16.19
C ASN A 20 -23.53 -0.97 16.47
N ASN A 21 -24.52 -0.99 17.39
CA ASN A 21 -25.37 -2.16 17.64
C ASN A 21 -24.64 -3.44 18.07
N GLY A 22 -23.61 -3.30 18.91
CA GLY A 22 -22.95 -4.44 19.56
C GLY A 22 -23.89 -5.31 20.40
N PHE A 23 -23.40 -6.49 20.78
CA PHE A 23 -24.13 -7.42 21.66
C PHE A 23 -24.62 -6.77 22.97
N ASP A 24 -23.91 -5.76 23.45
CA ASP A 24 -24.28 -4.91 24.58
C ASP A 24 -23.65 -3.51 24.43
N GLU A 25 -24.05 -2.56 25.29
CA GLU A 25 -23.57 -1.17 25.27
C GLU A 25 -22.05 -1.03 25.51
N GLN A 26 -21.37 -2.07 26.00
CA GLN A 26 -19.91 -2.06 26.22
C GLN A 26 -19.13 -2.68 25.05
N LYS A 27 -19.80 -3.34 24.10
CA LYS A 27 -19.20 -4.02 22.95
C LYS A 27 -19.48 -3.26 21.65
N VAL A 28 -19.21 -1.97 21.70
CA VAL A 28 -19.24 -1.07 20.54
C VAL A 28 -17.97 -0.23 20.57
N GLU A 29 -17.55 0.23 19.40
CA GLU A 29 -16.34 1.06 19.27
C GLU A 29 -16.34 2.27 20.20
N THR A 30 -17.49 2.93 20.36
CA THR A 30 -17.60 4.12 21.23
C THR A 30 -17.27 3.82 22.70
N ALA A 31 -17.53 2.61 23.17
CA ALA A 31 -17.14 2.16 24.50
C ALA A 31 -15.64 1.80 24.56
N LEU A 32 -15.17 1.05 23.56
CA LEU A 32 -13.76 0.62 23.44
C LEU A 32 -12.80 1.82 23.36
N PHE A 33 -13.15 2.83 22.57
CA PHE A 33 -12.35 4.02 22.30
C PHE A 33 -12.78 5.25 23.10
N SER A 34 -13.55 5.07 24.18
CA SER A 34 -14.06 6.17 25.02
C SER A 34 -12.99 7.20 25.43
N THR A 35 -11.81 6.75 25.84
CA THR A 35 -10.69 7.65 26.22
C THR A 35 -10.16 8.47 25.03
N PHE A 36 -10.12 7.87 23.83
CA PHE A 36 -9.74 8.55 22.60
C PHE A 36 -10.82 9.58 22.22
N LEU A 37 -12.09 9.19 22.26
CA LEU A 37 -13.22 10.08 21.98
C LEU A 37 -13.26 11.28 22.93
N ASP A 38 -12.99 11.10 24.22
CA ASP A 38 -12.90 12.23 25.16
C ASP A 38 -11.78 13.21 24.80
N SER A 39 -10.64 12.67 24.33
CA SER A 39 -9.50 13.48 23.89
C SER A 39 -9.82 14.26 22.61
N MET A 40 -10.52 13.64 21.67
CA MET A 40 -10.95 14.29 20.42
C MET A 40 -12.05 15.32 20.67
N ARG A 41 -13.01 15.03 21.56
CA ARG A 41 -14.05 15.97 22.00
C ARG A 41 -13.44 17.24 22.56
N GLN A 42 -12.40 17.12 23.39
CA GLN A 42 -11.71 18.28 23.96
C GLN A 42 -10.91 19.08 22.92
N SER A 43 -10.37 18.40 21.90
CA SER A 43 -9.50 19.02 20.90
C SER A 43 -10.28 19.76 19.81
N TYR A 44 -11.38 19.17 19.31
CA TYR A 44 -12.18 19.70 18.20
C TYR A 44 -13.46 20.40 18.65
N GLY A 45 -13.98 20.03 19.83
CA GLY A 45 -15.30 20.46 20.32
C GLY A 45 -16.39 19.45 19.95
N GLU A 46 -17.39 19.31 20.81
CA GLU A 46 -18.45 18.31 20.67
C GLU A 46 -19.33 18.50 19.43
N GLU A 47 -19.53 19.74 19.00
CA GLU A 47 -20.39 20.09 17.85
C GLU A 47 -19.60 20.23 16.53
N SER A 48 -18.32 19.85 16.51
CA SER A 48 -17.49 19.96 15.30
C SER A 48 -17.78 18.83 14.33
N ASP A 49 -17.75 19.11 13.02
CA ASP A 49 -17.95 18.09 11.97
C ASP A 49 -16.89 16.98 12.09
N GLU A 50 -15.65 17.33 12.45
CA GLU A 50 -14.55 16.38 12.63
C GLU A 50 -14.83 15.43 13.81
N PHE A 51 -15.26 15.95 14.97
CA PHE A 51 -15.58 15.10 16.10
C PHE A 51 -16.79 14.21 15.80
N GLN A 52 -17.81 14.74 15.13
CA GLN A 52 -18.98 13.94 14.72
C GLN A 52 -18.57 12.82 13.74
N SER A 53 -17.62 13.06 12.83
CA SER A 53 -17.10 11.99 11.96
C SER A 53 -16.33 10.92 12.73
N ILE A 54 -15.53 11.32 13.74
CA ILE A 54 -14.78 10.38 14.58
C ILE A 54 -15.72 9.60 15.49
N LEU A 55 -16.79 10.22 15.98
CA LEU A 55 -17.77 9.59 16.84
C LEU A 55 -18.58 8.53 16.09
N ALA A 56 -18.81 8.73 14.79
CA ALA A 56 -19.58 7.81 13.95
C ALA A 56 -18.83 6.51 13.64
N ASP A 57 -17.52 6.58 13.47
CA ASP A 57 -16.63 5.47 13.08
C ASP A 57 -15.23 5.67 13.74
N PRO A 58 -15.11 5.39 15.07
CA PRO A 58 -13.86 5.59 15.81
C PRO A 58 -12.64 4.86 15.26
N SER A 59 -12.81 3.63 14.77
CA SER A 59 -11.77 2.80 14.15
C SER A 59 -11.45 3.20 12.72
N ASN A 60 -12.36 3.94 12.08
CA ASN A 60 -12.26 4.37 10.69
C ASN A 60 -12.03 3.17 9.74
N ASP A 61 -12.76 2.08 9.95
CA ASP A 61 -12.66 0.85 9.16
C ASP A 61 -13.98 0.39 8.54
N ASP A 62 -15.02 1.22 8.58
CA ASP A 62 -16.27 1.05 7.83
C ASP A 62 -16.04 0.99 6.31
N TYR A 63 -16.45 -0.12 5.70
CA TYR A 63 -16.41 -0.36 4.27
C TYR A 63 -17.54 0.34 3.51
N VAL A 64 -17.20 0.92 2.35
CA VAL A 64 -18.19 1.48 1.42
C VAL A 64 -17.89 0.99 0.00
N TYR A 65 -18.88 0.41 -0.66
CA TYR A 65 -18.71 -0.05 -2.04
C TYR A 65 -18.71 1.14 -3.01
N TYR A 66 -17.81 1.14 -4.00
CA TYR A 66 -17.62 2.28 -4.93
C TYR A 66 -18.84 2.65 -5.79
N ARG A 67 -19.93 1.86 -5.75
CA ARG A 67 -21.19 2.13 -6.45
C ARG A 67 -22.36 2.35 -5.50
N GLU A 68 -22.11 2.45 -4.21
CA GLU A 68 -23.14 2.76 -3.24
C GLU A 68 -23.65 4.20 -3.44
N ASN A 69 -24.92 4.45 -3.16
CA ASN A 69 -25.56 5.75 -3.39
C ASN A 69 -24.85 6.89 -2.64
N SER A 70 -24.28 6.61 -1.47
CA SER A 70 -23.51 7.56 -0.63
C SER A 70 -22.31 8.18 -1.33
N VAL A 71 -21.68 7.45 -2.28
CA VAL A 71 -20.47 7.88 -2.99
C VAL A 71 -20.68 8.07 -4.50
N GLN A 72 -21.90 7.83 -5.00
CA GLN A 72 -22.21 7.87 -6.43
C GLN A 72 -22.04 9.25 -7.08
N ASP A 73 -22.12 10.33 -6.31
CA ASP A 73 -21.92 11.69 -6.81
C ASP A 73 -20.45 12.15 -6.76
N LEU A 74 -19.57 11.37 -6.13
CA LEU A 74 -18.15 11.68 -6.04
C LEU A 74 -17.41 11.35 -7.35
N PRO A 75 -16.26 12.00 -7.62
CA PRO A 75 -15.32 11.56 -8.65
C PRO A 75 -14.92 10.10 -8.49
N ILE A 76 -14.71 9.38 -9.59
CA ILE A 76 -14.49 7.92 -9.59
C ILE A 76 -13.38 7.48 -8.62
N GLN A 77 -12.28 8.22 -8.51
CA GLN A 77 -11.17 7.90 -7.62
C GLN A 77 -11.55 7.97 -6.12
N GLU A 78 -12.41 8.92 -5.75
CA GLU A 78 -12.83 9.12 -4.35
C GLU A 78 -13.79 8.00 -3.92
N ARG A 79 -14.53 7.42 -4.86
CA ARG A 79 -15.40 6.26 -4.59
C ARG A 79 -14.65 5.02 -4.12
N PHE A 80 -13.35 4.93 -4.40
CA PHE A 80 -12.53 3.78 -4.00
C PHE A 80 -11.86 3.95 -2.64
N TYR A 81 -12.01 5.11 -1.97
CA TYR A 81 -11.28 5.41 -0.74
C TYR A 81 -11.59 4.45 0.41
N ARG A 82 -12.80 3.89 0.48
CA ARG A 82 -13.26 2.97 1.53
C ARG A 82 -13.53 1.54 1.04
N VAL A 83 -12.95 1.16 -0.10
CA VAL A 83 -13.18 -0.17 -0.71
C VAL A 83 -12.15 -1.20 -0.28
N MET A 84 -10.88 -0.81 -0.16
CA MET A 84 -9.77 -1.72 0.15
C MET A 84 -9.12 -1.32 1.48
N GLY A 85 -8.94 -2.30 2.37
CA GLY A 85 -8.36 -2.06 3.71
C GLY A 85 -9.34 -1.53 4.75
N TYR A 86 -10.64 -1.61 4.45
CA TYR A 86 -11.75 -1.35 5.37
C TYR A 86 -12.46 -2.67 5.59
N HIS A 87 -12.67 -3.01 6.85
CA HIS A 87 -12.93 -4.38 7.28
C HIS A 87 -14.33 -4.55 7.85
N GLU A 88 -14.85 -3.56 8.58
CA GLU A 88 -16.23 -3.60 9.07
C GLU A 88 -17.21 -3.54 7.89
N GLY A 89 -18.14 -4.51 7.85
CA GLY A 89 -19.19 -4.57 6.85
C GLY A 89 -18.72 -4.85 5.42
N ASN A 90 -17.50 -5.35 5.21
CA ASN A 90 -16.98 -5.62 3.87
C ASN A 90 -17.53 -6.93 3.24
N THR A 91 -18.35 -7.66 3.99
CA THR A 91 -19.05 -8.88 3.60
C THR A 91 -20.57 -8.87 3.81
N PRO A 92 -21.31 -7.87 3.28
CA PRO A 92 -22.76 -7.73 3.44
C PRO A 92 -23.53 -8.99 3.02
N THR A 93 -24.64 -9.25 3.72
CA THR A 93 -25.53 -10.39 3.44
C THR A 93 -26.28 -10.20 2.12
N ALA A 94 -26.59 -11.31 1.44
CA ALA A 94 -27.30 -11.28 0.16
C ALA A 94 -28.78 -10.93 0.37
N GLY A 95 -29.29 -9.95 -0.39
CA GLY A 95 -30.71 -9.56 -0.36
C GLY A 95 -30.99 -8.11 0.05
N GLY A 96 -29.94 -7.32 0.35
CA GLY A 96 -30.02 -5.88 0.58
C GLY A 96 -30.05 -5.03 -0.71
N ASP A 97 -29.78 -3.73 -0.57
CA ASP A 97 -29.66 -2.78 -1.70
C ASP A 97 -28.65 -3.30 -2.74
N GLU A 98 -29.02 -3.30 -4.03
CA GLU A 98 -28.14 -3.73 -5.13
C GLU A 98 -26.84 -2.89 -5.22
N SER A 99 -26.86 -1.71 -4.60
CA SER A 99 -25.73 -0.79 -4.49
C SER A 99 -24.70 -1.22 -3.43
N VAL A 100 -25.03 -2.15 -2.54
CA VAL A 100 -24.12 -2.68 -1.50
C VAL A 100 -23.59 -4.04 -1.94
N ARG A 101 -22.26 -4.20 -1.97
CA ARG A 101 -21.62 -5.45 -2.43
C ARG A 101 -20.43 -5.84 -1.59
N ALA A 102 -20.33 -7.14 -1.35
CA ALA A 102 -19.19 -7.74 -0.69
C ALA A 102 -17.94 -7.72 -1.58
N ILE A 103 -16.81 -7.35 -0.97
CA ILE A 103 -15.49 -7.45 -1.61
C ILE A 103 -14.83 -8.81 -1.35
N THR A 104 -15.15 -9.41 -0.20
CA THR A 104 -14.73 -10.75 0.19
C THR A 104 -15.91 -11.51 0.78
N THR A 105 -15.81 -12.84 0.82
CA THR A 105 -16.80 -13.70 1.51
C THR A 105 -16.22 -14.37 2.75
N ARG A 106 -14.98 -14.03 3.07
CA ARG A 106 -14.21 -14.66 4.14
C ARG A 106 -13.94 -13.64 5.23
N PRO A 107 -13.90 -14.07 6.51
CA PRO A 107 -13.47 -13.21 7.59
C PRO A 107 -12.07 -12.67 7.34
N ASP A 108 -11.88 -11.41 7.71
CA ASP A 108 -10.57 -10.78 7.77
C ASP A 108 -9.73 -11.41 8.88
N THR A 109 -8.42 -11.51 8.63
CA THR A 109 -7.49 -12.15 9.56
C THR A 109 -6.15 -11.44 9.52
N GLU A 110 -5.50 -11.28 10.67
CA GLU A 110 -4.14 -10.73 10.78
C GLU A 110 -3.06 -11.63 10.13
N GLY A 111 -3.36 -12.92 9.97
CA GLY A 111 -2.47 -13.88 9.32
C GLY A 111 -2.47 -13.73 7.80
N LEU A 112 -1.34 -13.28 7.22
CA LEU A 112 -1.20 -13.04 5.79
C LEU A 112 -1.11 -14.32 4.94
N ILE A 113 -0.44 -15.36 5.43
CA ILE A 113 -0.29 -16.66 4.74
C ILE A 113 -1.29 -17.68 5.25
N SER A 114 -1.37 -17.83 6.56
CA SER A 114 -2.29 -18.74 7.23
C SER A 114 -3.02 -17.99 8.32
N ARG A 115 -4.33 -18.22 8.39
CA ARG A 115 -5.24 -17.58 9.35
C ARG A 115 -4.90 -17.93 10.81
N ALA A 116 -4.25 -19.07 11.03
CA ALA A 116 -3.97 -19.58 12.37
C ALA A 116 -2.63 -19.11 12.95
N ASN A 117 -1.73 -18.58 12.11
CA ASN A 117 -0.40 -18.17 12.53
C ASN A 117 -0.16 -16.72 12.17
N ILE A 118 0.08 -15.90 13.19
CA ILE A 118 0.47 -14.51 13.04
C ILE A 118 2.00 -14.46 13.07
N GLU A 119 2.60 -13.95 12.00
CA GLU A 119 4.03 -13.69 11.98
C GLU A 119 4.30 -12.33 12.60
N THR A 120 5.06 -12.34 13.71
CA THR A 120 5.42 -11.12 14.46
C THR A 120 6.90 -10.78 14.31
N ASN A 121 7.70 -11.68 13.71
CA ASN A 121 9.11 -11.44 13.47
C ASN A 121 9.30 -10.50 12.28
N ASN A 122 10.13 -9.49 12.49
CA ASN A 122 10.47 -8.51 11.46
C ASN A 122 11.86 -8.81 10.89
N ASN A 123 11.89 -9.48 9.73
CA ASN A 123 13.09 -9.80 8.97
C ASN A 123 12.92 -9.30 7.54
N TYR A 124 13.55 -8.17 7.18
CA TYR A 124 13.31 -7.54 5.88
C TYR A 124 14.48 -6.69 5.39
N TYR A 125 14.50 -6.47 4.07
CA TYR A 125 15.31 -5.47 3.41
C TYR A 125 14.47 -4.21 3.18
N GLN A 126 15.00 -3.05 3.57
CA GLN A 126 14.34 -1.76 3.38
C GLN A 126 14.99 -1.00 2.23
N TYR A 127 14.15 -0.54 1.31
CA TYR A 127 14.52 0.36 0.23
C TYR A 127 13.91 1.72 0.54
N GLU A 128 14.71 2.77 0.37
CA GLU A 128 14.25 4.15 0.45
C GLU A 128 14.46 4.81 -0.89
N ILE A 129 13.38 5.34 -1.43
CA ILE A 129 13.37 5.98 -2.73
C ILE A 129 12.88 7.39 -2.49
N ASN A 130 13.80 8.34 -2.64
CA ASN A 130 13.46 9.75 -2.56
C ASN A 130 12.88 10.17 -3.92
N LEU A 131 11.59 9.94 -4.08
CA LEU A 131 10.86 10.29 -5.30
C LEU A 131 9.74 11.24 -4.93
N ASN A 132 9.71 12.41 -5.58
CA ASN A 132 8.56 13.29 -5.53
C ASN A 132 7.77 13.20 -6.86
N PRO A 133 6.80 12.29 -6.98
CA PRO A 133 5.98 12.15 -8.18
C PRO A 133 5.16 13.40 -8.53
N ALA A 134 5.02 14.37 -7.62
CA ALA A 134 4.33 15.64 -7.89
C ALA A 134 5.24 16.68 -8.57
N ASP A 135 6.56 16.57 -8.45
CA ASP A 135 7.52 17.43 -9.16
C ASP A 135 7.99 16.76 -10.45
N PHE A 136 7.24 16.98 -11.53
CA PHE A 136 7.53 16.37 -12.83
C PHE A 136 8.89 16.75 -13.42
N ASN A 137 9.46 17.90 -13.03
CA ASN A 137 10.77 18.31 -13.53
C ASN A 137 11.90 17.52 -12.86
N SER A 138 11.61 16.89 -11.71
CA SER A 138 12.55 16.00 -11.00
C SER A 138 12.49 14.55 -11.50
N LEU A 139 11.49 14.19 -12.31
CA LEU A 139 11.28 12.83 -12.83
C LEU A 139 12.03 12.58 -14.15
N GLU A 140 13.33 12.89 -14.12
CA GLU A 140 14.24 12.65 -15.23
C GLU A 140 14.88 11.26 -15.15
N ILE A 141 15.44 10.79 -16.26
CA ILE A 141 16.23 9.56 -16.25
C ILE A 141 17.40 9.75 -15.27
N GLU A 142 17.64 8.73 -14.45
CA GLU A 142 18.65 8.76 -13.41
C GLU A 142 20.03 9.09 -13.98
N THR A 143 20.62 10.18 -13.49
CA THR A 143 21.98 10.62 -13.84
C THR A 143 22.84 10.93 -12.62
N ASN A 144 22.25 10.86 -11.41
CA ASN A 144 22.94 11.15 -10.17
C ASN A 144 23.91 10.00 -9.82
N PRO A 145 25.21 10.29 -9.67
CA PRO A 145 26.18 9.29 -9.25
C PRO A 145 26.05 8.92 -7.76
N ASP A 146 25.34 9.73 -6.96
CA ASP A 146 25.19 9.51 -5.53
C ASP A 146 24.21 8.35 -5.23
N PRO A 147 24.66 7.24 -4.61
CA PRO A 147 23.79 6.14 -4.21
C PRO A 147 22.67 6.53 -3.25
N ASP A 148 22.80 7.63 -2.50
CA ASP A 148 21.79 8.05 -1.53
C ASP A 148 20.65 8.86 -2.13
N ASN A 149 20.78 9.32 -3.36
CA ASN A 149 19.77 10.17 -4.00
C ASN A 149 19.43 9.72 -5.42
N ARG A 150 19.19 8.41 -5.57
CA ARG A 150 18.72 7.77 -6.81
C ARG A 150 17.18 7.73 -6.87
N THR A 151 16.63 8.18 -7.98
CA THR A 151 15.25 8.04 -8.46
C THR A 151 14.95 6.66 -9.05
N TYR A 152 15.97 5.94 -9.53
CA TYR A 152 15.86 4.63 -10.21
C TYR A 152 15.07 4.64 -11.53
N ILE A 153 14.81 5.82 -12.10
CA ILE A 153 14.14 5.96 -13.39
C ILE A 153 15.14 5.62 -14.50
N VAL A 154 14.83 4.61 -15.32
CA VAL A 154 15.72 4.15 -16.41
C VAL A 154 15.19 4.50 -17.80
N ASP A 155 13.89 4.74 -17.94
CA ASP A 155 13.27 5.18 -19.19
C ASP A 155 12.00 6.00 -18.89
N LYS A 156 11.57 6.82 -19.84
CA LYS A 156 10.30 7.56 -19.77
C LYS A 156 9.64 7.72 -21.14
N VAL A 157 8.32 7.77 -21.12
CA VAL A 157 7.49 8.16 -22.27
C VAL A 157 7.02 9.59 -22.02
N PRO A 158 7.66 10.61 -22.64
CA PRO A 158 7.26 11.99 -22.45
C PRO A 158 5.91 12.26 -23.12
N SER A 159 5.08 13.08 -22.49
CA SER A 159 3.82 13.56 -23.07
C SER A 159 3.39 14.87 -22.43
N ASP A 160 2.83 15.78 -23.22
CA ASP A 160 2.23 17.02 -22.69
C ASP A 160 1.04 16.70 -21.77
N ARG A 161 0.30 15.63 -22.07
CA ARG A 161 -0.84 15.16 -21.26
C ARG A 161 -0.33 14.29 -20.12
N GLN A 162 -0.58 14.71 -18.88
CA GLN A 162 -0.18 13.97 -17.67
C GLN A 162 -0.67 12.50 -17.70
N SER A 163 -1.87 12.24 -18.23
CA SER A 163 -2.44 10.88 -18.32
C SER A 163 -1.65 9.90 -19.19
N ASN A 164 -0.76 10.40 -20.04
CA ASN A 164 -0.04 9.61 -21.03
C ASN A 164 1.47 9.55 -20.74
N ARG A 165 1.92 10.11 -19.61
CA ARG A 165 3.30 10.03 -19.17
C ARG A 165 3.52 8.73 -18.42
N TRP A 166 4.59 8.02 -18.77
CA TRP A 166 5.00 6.80 -18.10
C TRP A 166 6.48 6.86 -17.76
N HIS A 167 6.84 6.36 -16.59
CA HIS A 167 8.21 6.24 -16.13
C HIS A 167 8.49 4.78 -15.82
N LEU A 168 9.61 4.26 -16.32
CA LEU A 168 10.08 2.93 -16.00
C LEU A 168 11.08 3.04 -14.85
N VAL A 169 10.70 2.48 -13.69
CA VAL A 169 11.53 2.48 -12.48
C VAL A 169 12.11 1.08 -12.29
N ARG A 170 13.43 0.97 -12.12
CA ARG A 170 14.12 -0.30 -11.85
C ARG A 170 14.98 -0.20 -10.61
N ILE A 171 14.56 -0.86 -9.55
CA ILE A 171 15.26 -0.89 -8.26
C ILE A 171 16.05 -2.21 -8.17
N PRO A 172 17.39 -2.17 -8.11
CA PRO A 172 18.20 -3.37 -7.90
C PRO A 172 17.98 -3.94 -6.49
N LEU A 173 17.79 -5.26 -6.38
CA LEU A 173 17.57 -5.91 -5.07
C LEU A 173 18.77 -5.81 -4.13
N ASN A 174 19.98 -5.64 -4.64
CA ASN A 174 21.17 -5.48 -3.83
C ASN A 174 21.38 -4.04 -3.30
N ASP A 175 20.54 -3.08 -3.71
CA ASP A 175 20.65 -1.66 -3.33
C ASP A 175 19.72 -1.29 -2.17
N PHE A 176 19.61 -2.19 -1.18
CA PHE A 176 18.83 -1.92 0.04
C PHE A 176 19.60 -1.00 0.98
N LYS A 177 18.89 -0.09 1.66
CA LYS A 177 19.48 0.85 2.63
C LYS A 177 19.66 0.22 4.00
N ARG A 178 18.75 -0.67 4.39
CA ARG A 178 18.78 -1.30 5.72
C ARG A 178 18.42 -2.77 5.62
N LYS A 179 19.10 -3.58 6.42
CA LYS A 179 18.71 -4.94 6.75
C LYS A 179 18.19 -4.92 8.19
N VAL A 180 16.99 -5.43 8.41
CA VAL A 180 16.38 -5.57 9.73
C VAL A 180 16.22 -7.04 10.04
N GLY A 181 16.61 -7.44 11.26
CA GLY A 181 16.60 -8.83 11.69
C GLY A 181 17.72 -9.68 11.07
N ASP A 182 17.56 -11.00 11.11
CA ASP A 182 18.56 -11.97 10.66
C ASP A 182 18.21 -12.63 9.33
N ILE A 183 17.83 -11.80 8.34
CA ILE A 183 17.56 -12.25 6.97
C ILE A 183 18.86 -12.43 6.18
N ASP A 184 19.05 -13.60 5.58
CA ASP A 184 20.21 -13.88 4.74
C ASP A 184 19.80 -14.22 3.29
N GLY A 185 20.13 -13.29 2.39
CA GLY A 185 19.78 -13.35 0.98
C GLY A 185 18.29 -13.21 0.67
N PHE A 186 17.99 -13.33 -0.63
CA PHE A 186 16.63 -13.15 -1.19
C PHE A 186 15.92 -14.47 -1.51
N GLN A 187 16.39 -15.60 -0.95
CA GLN A 187 15.84 -16.92 -1.31
C GLN A 187 14.41 -17.11 -0.79
N ASN A 188 14.09 -16.55 0.39
CA ASN A 188 12.81 -16.72 1.06
C ASN A 188 12.16 -15.36 1.35
N ILE A 189 11.64 -14.71 0.31
CA ILE A 189 10.84 -13.48 0.45
C ILE A 189 9.36 -13.83 0.26
N SER A 190 8.55 -13.59 1.30
CA SER A 190 7.13 -13.92 1.32
C SER A 190 6.21 -12.72 1.11
N HIS A 191 6.66 -11.52 1.48
CA HIS A 191 5.84 -10.31 1.47
C HIS A 191 6.65 -9.11 0.98
N ILE A 192 5.94 -8.16 0.39
CA ILE A 192 6.42 -6.81 0.09
C ILE A 192 5.44 -5.84 0.71
N ARG A 193 5.97 -4.81 1.36
CA ARG A 193 5.19 -3.70 1.88
C ARG A 193 5.74 -2.41 1.28
N MET A 194 4.84 -1.61 0.73
CA MET A 194 5.14 -0.26 0.27
C MET A 194 4.37 0.71 1.15
N TRP A 195 5.03 1.78 1.57
CA TRP A 195 4.39 2.91 2.23
C TRP A 195 5.05 4.19 1.75
N MET A 196 4.35 5.29 1.91
CA MET A 196 4.73 6.60 1.41
C MET A 196 4.57 7.61 2.54
N SER A 197 5.50 8.55 2.62
CA SER A 197 5.51 9.58 3.66
C SER A 197 6.04 10.89 3.10
N GLY A 198 5.71 12.01 3.75
CA GLY A 198 6.22 13.33 3.37
C GLY A 198 5.41 14.05 2.30
N TYR A 199 4.19 13.59 2.02
CA TYR A 199 3.28 14.22 1.07
C TYR A 199 2.24 15.09 1.80
N GLU A 200 2.11 16.35 1.39
CA GLU A 200 1.16 17.30 1.98
C GLU A 200 -0.22 17.26 1.31
N LYS A 201 -0.31 16.71 0.10
CA LYS A 201 -1.52 16.66 -0.70
C LYS A 201 -1.80 15.23 -1.18
N PRO A 202 -3.08 14.84 -1.32
CA PRO A 202 -3.42 13.56 -1.89
C PRO A 202 -2.99 13.49 -3.35
N PHE A 203 -2.46 12.34 -3.76
CA PHE A 203 -2.09 12.04 -5.14
C PHE A 203 -2.35 10.57 -5.43
N THR A 204 -2.42 10.22 -6.71
CA THR A 204 -2.65 8.84 -7.14
C THR A 204 -1.48 8.38 -7.98
N MET A 205 -0.82 7.30 -7.57
CA MET A 205 0.12 6.57 -8.44
C MET A 205 -0.58 5.42 -9.12
N ARG A 206 -0.26 5.25 -10.41
CA ARG A 206 -0.79 4.16 -11.22
C ARG A 206 0.38 3.36 -11.74
N PHE A 207 0.37 2.07 -11.46
CA PHE A 207 1.35 1.12 -11.96
C PHE A 207 0.70 0.41 -13.15
N ALA A 208 1.29 0.55 -14.34
CA ALA A 208 0.90 -0.28 -15.48
C ALA A 208 1.27 -1.74 -15.20
N THR A 209 2.49 -1.93 -14.69
CA THR A 209 3.05 -3.20 -14.26
C THR A 209 3.85 -2.99 -12.97
N PHE A 210 3.89 -4.01 -12.13
CA PHE A 210 4.73 -4.08 -10.94
C PHE A 210 5.20 -5.52 -10.81
N GLU A 211 6.50 -5.76 -11.04
CA GLU A 211 7.03 -7.11 -11.21
C GLU A 211 8.45 -7.27 -10.65
N PHE A 212 8.76 -8.50 -10.25
CA PHE A 212 10.12 -8.93 -9.92
C PHE A 212 10.76 -9.52 -11.16
N ILE A 213 11.76 -8.84 -11.70
CA ILE A 213 12.49 -9.29 -12.87
C ILE A 213 13.69 -10.12 -12.42
N GLY A 214 13.67 -11.41 -12.75
CA GLY A 214 14.82 -12.29 -12.60
C GLY A 214 15.71 -12.24 -13.84
N SER A 215 17.03 -12.17 -13.65
CA SER A 215 18.01 -12.41 -14.72
C SER A 215 18.49 -13.85 -14.68
N GLN A 216 18.62 -14.50 -15.84
CA GLN A 216 19.31 -15.79 -15.95
C GLN A 216 20.83 -15.67 -15.78
N TRP A 217 21.36 -14.44 -15.83
CA TRP A 217 22.77 -14.15 -15.71
C TRP A 217 23.10 -13.70 -14.28
N ARG A 218 24.03 -14.41 -13.64
CA ARG A 218 24.54 -14.07 -12.31
C ARG A 218 25.90 -13.39 -12.45
N LYS A 219 26.09 -12.27 -11.76
CA LYS A 219 27.41 -11.65 -11.61
C LYS A 219 28.33 -12.64 -10.88
N VAL A 220 29.51 -12.91 -11.43
CA VAL A 220 30.55 -13.65 -10.73
C VAL A 220 31.26 -12.67 -9.82
N GLU A 221 31.17 -12.86 -8.50
CA GLU A 221 31.74 -11.93 -7.52
C GLU A 221 33.23 -12.20 -7.26
N ASN A 222 33.70 -13.43 -7.47
CA ASN A 222 35.08 -13.83 -7.20
C ASN A 222 35.71 -14.39 -8.48
N ILE A 223 36.32 -13.50 -9.27
CA ILE A 223 37.33 -13.92 -10.26
C ILE A 223 38.66 -13.74 -9.54
N GLU A 224 39.33 -14.84 -9.20
CA GLU A 224 40.69 -14.81 -8.64
C GLU A 224 41.70 -14.38 -9.72
N GLU A 225 41.65 -13.12 -10.14
CA GLU A 225 42.73 -12.49 -10.90
C GLU A 225 43.14 -11.19 -10.20
N ASN A 226 44.44 -11.12 -9.92
CA ASN A 226 45.12 -10.13 -9.09
C ASN A 226 45.11 -8.69 -9.68
N GLU A 227 43.95 -8.12 -9.97
CA GLU A 227 43.85 -6.69 -10.28
C GLU A 227 42.65 -6.06 -9.55
N ASN A 228 42.96 -5.01 -8.78
CA ASN A 228 41.97 -4.20 -8.05
C ASN A 228 41.07 -3.44 -9.04
N PHE A 229 40.05 -4.12 -9.58
CA PHE A 229 39.02 -3.49 -10.39
C PHE A 229 37.93 -2.91 -9.48
N THR A 230 37.98 -1.60 -9.25
CA THR A 230 36.84 -0.83 -8.71
C THR A 230 35.94 -0.38 -9.86
N GLY A 231 34.88 -1.14 -10.15
CA GLY A 231 33.89 -0.82 -11.17
C GLY A 231 32.48 -1.27 -10.78
N GLU A 232 31.47 -0.43 -11.04
CA GLU A 232 30.06 -0.78 -10.83
C GLU A 232 29.55 -1.59 -12.03
N PHE A 233 29.36 -2.91 -11.85
CA PHE A 233 28.80 -3.79 -12.88
C PHE A 233 27.33 -4.09 -12.59
N LYS A 234 26.44 -3.69 -13.51
CA LYS A 234 24.99 -3.92 -13.48
C LYS A 234 24.58 -4.81 -14.64
N VAL A 235 23.77 -5.83 -14.36
CA VAL A 235 23.14 -6.68 -15.39
C VAL A 235 21.69 -6.22 -15.55
N SER A 236 21.29 -5.88 -16.77
CA SER A 236 19.90 -5.56 -17.11
C SER A 236 19.53 -6.26 -18.40
N THR A 237 18.29 -6.73 -18.49
CA THR A 237 17.67 -7.11 -19.76
C THR A 237 17.14 -5.85 -20.45
N ILE A 238 17.28 -5.80 -21.78
CA ILE A 238 16.79 -4.68 -22.61
C ILE A 238 15.73 -5.26 -23.53
N ASN A 239 14.53 -4.70 -23.48
CA ASN A 239 13.41 -5.04 -24.35
C ASN A 239 13.05 -3.83 -25.22
N ILE A 240 12.88 -4.05 -26.52
CA ILE A 240 12.56 -2.99 -27.49
C ILE A 240 11.21 -2.31 -27.23
N GLU A 241 10.24 -3.03 -26.64
CA GLU A 241 8.91 -2.49 -26.35
C GLU A 241 8.90 -1.59 -25.11
N GLU A 242 9.85 -1.79 -24.18
CA GLU A 242 9.87 -1.12 -22.88
C GLU A 242 11.02 -0.13 -22.72
N ASN A 243 12.04 -0.19 -23.58
CA ASN A 243 13.27 0.59 -23.45
C ASN A 243 13.55 1.42 -24.72
N ALA A 244 12.49 1.84 -25.42
CA ALA A 244 12.60 2.48 -26.72
C ALA A 244 13.24 3.87 -26.68
N ASN A 245 13.22 4.56 -25.53
CA ASN A 245 13.70 5.95 -25.39
C ASN A 245 14.91 6.08 -24.44
N ARG A 246 15.61 4.98 -24.13
CA ARG A 246 16.79 5.04 -23.25
C ARG A 246 17.92 5.91 -23.83
N GLU A 247 18.66 6.58 -22.95
CA GLU A 247 19.92 7.26 -23.28
C GLU A 247 21.05 6.76 -22.35
N PRO A 248 22.31 6.57 -22.84
CA PRO A 248 22.76 6.58 -24.23
C PRO A 248 22.46 5.25 -24.97
N VAL A 249 22.50 5.28 -26.30
CA VAL A 249 22.31 4.10 -27.18
C VAL A 249 23.64 3.43 -27.49
#